data_AF-A0A358XUM7-F1
#
_entry.id   AF-A0A358XUM7-F1
#
_cell.length_a   1.000
_cell.length_b   1.000
_cell.length_c   1.000
_cell.angle_alpha   90.00
_cell.angle_beta   90.00
_cell.angle_gamma   90.00
#
_symmetry.space_group_name_H-M   'P 1'
#
loop_
_entity.id
_entity.type
_entity.pdbx_description
1 polymer ?
#
loop_
_entity_poly.entity_id
_entity_poly.type
_entity_poly.pdbx_seq_one_letter_code
_entity_poly.pdbx_strand_id
1 'polypeptide(L)' 'LIINKIDIAEQVHASLDVMERDSKKMRGERPFVFTNLYDGVGLETIISFILERGMLPERRPEKLAETA' A
#
# COMPACT_ATOMS: atom_id res chain seq x y z
N LEU A 1 6.04 4.43 3.34
CA LEU A 1 6.21 4.94 1.95
C LEU A 1 5.17 4.23 1.10
N ILE A 2 4.47 4.94 0.23
CA ILE A 2 3.52 4.35 -0.69
C ILE A 2 4.13 4.40 -2.08
N ILE A 3 4.23 3.25 -2.74
CA ILE A 3 4.60 3.14 -4.14
C ILE A 3 3.32 2.83 -4.90
N ASN A 4 2.75 3.84 -5.56
CA ASN A 4 1.46 3.71 -6.25
C ASN A 4 1.64 3.54 -7.76
N LYS A 5 0.58 3.06 -8.41
CA LYS A 5 0.49 2.75 -9.83
C LYS A 5 1.37 1.58 -10.25
N ILE A 6 1.33 0.48 -9.50
CA ILE A 6 2.10 -0.72 -9.88
C ILE A 6 1.65 -1.34 -11.20
N ASP A 7 0.41 -1.06 -11.63
CA ASP A 7 -0.19 -1.48 -12.88
C ASP A 7 0.53 -0.93 -14.13
N ILE A 8 1.12 0.27 -14.05
CA ILE A 8 1.86 0.85 -15.19
C ILE A 8 3.31 0.39 -15.28
N ALA A 9 3.80 -0.42 -14.33
CA ALA A 9 5.23 -0.77 -14.24
C ALA A 9 5.76 -1.42 -15.53
N GLU A 10 4.96 -2.28 -16.17
CA GLU A 10 5.33 -2.90 -17.46
C GLU A 10 5.44 -1.86 -18.59
N GLN A 11 4.51 -0.90 -18.64
CA GLN A 11 4.44 0.13 -19.69
C GLN A 11 5.63 1.10 -19.63
N VAL A 12 6.20 1.30 -18.44
CA VAL A 12 7.37 2.16 -18.23
C VAL A 12 8.67 1.37 -18.08
N HIS A 13 8.63 0.05 -18.32
CA HIS A 13 9.76 -0.86 -18.15
C HIS A 13 10.42 -0.78 -16.76
N ALA A 14 9.61 -0.57 -15.71
CA ALA A 14 10.06 -0.58 -14.32
C ALA A 14 9.96 -2.00 -13.73
N SER A 15 11.00 -2.40 -12.98
CA SER A 15 11.01 -3.67 -12.24
C SER A 15 10.58 -3.45 -10.79
N LEU A 16 9.45 -4.05 -10.39
CA LEU A 16 8.95 -4.00 -9.01
C LEU A 16 9.91 -4.68 -8.03
N ASP A 17 10.58 -5.76 -8.44
CA ASP A 17 11.57 -6.46 -7.60
C ASP A 17 12.78 -5.57 -7.26
N VAL A 18 13.27 -4.81 -8.24
CA VAL A 18 14.35 -3.84 -8.02
C VAL A 18 13.89 -2.75 -7.07
N MET A 19 12.69 -2.22 -7.27
CA MET A 19 12.11 -1.21 -6.38
C MET A 19 11.90 -1.72 -4.96
N GLU A 20 11.50 -2.99 -4.78
CA GLU A 20 11.31 -3.61 -3.47
C GLU A 20 12.65 -3.70 -2.72
N ARG A 21 13.68 -4.26 -3.36
CA ARG A 21 15.02 -4.39 -2.80
C ARG A 21 15.60 -3.04 -2.41
N ASP A 22 15.50 -2.07 -3.29
CA ASP A 22 16.08 -0.75 -3.08
C ASP A 22 15.31 0.02 -1.98
N SER A 23 13.98 -0.14 -1.92
CA SER A 23 13.16 0.41 -0.85
C SER A 23 13.51 -0.19 0.51
N LYS A 24 13.68 -1.51 0.61
CA LYS A 24 14.16 -2.19 1.83
C LYS A 24 15.53 -1.67 2.26
N LYS A 25 16.47 -1.55 1.31
CA LYS A 25 17.83 -1.05 1.59
C LYS A 25 17.82 0.41 2.09
N MET A 26 17.06 1.30 1.46
CA MET A 26 17.06 2.72 1.81
C MET A 26 16.27 3.04 3.08
N ARG A 27 15.26 2.23 3.41
CA ARG A 27 14.35 2.49 4.53
C ARG A 27 14.65 1.69 5.79
N GLY A 28 15.50 0.66 5.69
CA GLY A 28 15.71 -0.30 6.78
C GLY A 28 14.38 -0.93 7.17
N GLU A 29 14.02 -0.83 8.44
CA GLU A 29 12.78 -1.40 9.00
C GLU A 29 11.53 -0.53 8.76
N ARG A 30 11.67 0.68 8.20
CA ARG A 30 10.52 1.58 8.03
C ARG A 30 9.58 1.05 6.93
N PRO A 31 8.30 0.83 7.23
CA PRO A 31 7.39 0.15 6.32
C PRO A 31 7.18 0.92 5.01
N PHE A 32 6.91 0.15 3.96
CA PHE A 32 6.44 0.63 2.67
C PHE A 32 5.46 -0.38 2.08
N VAL A 33 4.65 0.08 1.13
CA VAL A 33 3.60 -0.73 0.49
C VAL A 33 3.51 -0.37 -0.99
N PHE A 34 3.39 -1.41 -1.82
CA PHE A 34 3.03 -1.30 -3.22
C PHE A 34 1.51 -1.22 -3.36
N THR A 35 1.04 -0.34 -4.23
CA THR A 35 -0.38 -0.07 -4.37
C THR A 35 -0.79 0.18 -5.81
N ASN A 36 -2.03 -0.19 -6.11
CA ASN A 36 -2.79 0.34 -7.21
C ASN A 36 -4.09 0.87 -6.60
N LEU A 37 -4.14 2.17 -6.39
CA LEU A 37 -5.30 2.83 -5.78
C LEU A 37 -6.52 2.90 -6.70
N TYR A 38 -6.36 2.65 -8.00
CA TYR A 38 -7.49 2.55 -8.92
C TYR A 38 -8.27 1.24 -8.68
N ASP A 39 -7.55 0.14 -8.53
CA ASP A 39 -8.14 -1.20 -8.28
C ASP A 39 -8.21 -1.56 -6.78
N GLY A 40 -7.80 -0.66 -5.89
CA GLY A 40 -7.82 -0.87 -4.43
C GLY A 40 -6.70 -1.74 -3.85
N VAL A 41 -5.73 -2.17 -4.67
CA VAL A 41 -4.61 -3.01 -4.22
C VAL A 41 -3.75 -2.26 -3.19
N GLY A 42 -3.58 -2.88 -2.02
CA GLY A 42 -2.79 -2.35 -0.90
C GLY A 42 -3.47 -1.22 -0.13
N LEU A 43 -4.71 -0.87 -0.46
CA LEU A 43 -5.49 0.15 0.25
C LEU A 43 -5.77 -0.28 1.70
N GLU A 44 -6.17 -1.53 1.92
CA GLU A 44 -6.46 -2.04 3.27
C GLU A 44 -5.23 -1.99 4.18
N THR A 45 -4.04 -2.30 3.63
CA THR A 45 -2.77 -2.20 4.35
C THR A 45 -2.48 -0.77 4.79
N ILE A 46 -2.78 0.24 3.95
CA ILE A 46 -2.63 1.65 4.31
C ILE A 46 -3.61 2.04 5.42
N ILE A 47 -4.88 1.64 5.30
CA ILE A 47 -5.92 1.92 6.30
C ILE A 47 -5.51 1.33 7.63
N SER A 48 -5.17 0.04 7.66
CA SER A 48 -4.72 -0.69 8.86
C SER A 48 -3.51 -0.01 9.50
N PHE A 49 -2.52 0.38 8.70
CA PHE A 49 -1.34 1.10 9.20
C PHE A 49 -1.71 2.43 9.87
N ILE A 50 -2.62 3.21 9.30
CA ILE A 50 -3.07 4.49 9.87
C ILE A 50 -3.85 4.26 11.17
N LEU A 51 -4.75 3.27 11.21
CA LEU A 51 -5.52 2.95 12.41
C LEU A 51 -4.60 2.52 13.54
N GLU A 52 -3.66 1.59 13.28
CA GLU A 52 -2.71 1.09 14.27
C GLU A 52 -1.76 2.20 14.77
N ARG A 53 -1.06 2.87 13.85
CA ARG A 53 -0.04 3.87 14.22
C ARG A 53 -0.63 5.19 14.69
N GLY A 54 -1.83 5.52 14.24
CA GLY A 54 -2.58 6.69 14.69
C GLY A 54 -3.38 6.46 15.97
N MET A 55 -3.44 5.22 16.47
CA MET A 55 -4.29 4.82 17.61
C MET A 55 -5.76 5.25 17.39
N LEU A 56 -6.24 5.10 16.16
CA LEU A 56 -7.57 5.53 15.75
C LEU A 56 -8.56 4.36 15.75
N PRO A 57 -9.81 4.56 16.17
CA PRO A 57 -10.85 3.55 15.99
C PRO A 57 -11.24 3.42 14.50
N GLU A 58 -11.58 2.21 14.08
CA GLU A 58 -12.22 1.93 12.80
C GLU A 58 -13.58 2.64 12.73
N ARG A 59 -13.83 3.44 11.69
CA ARG A 59 -15.08 4.22 11.51
C ARG A 59 -15.82 3.92 10.21
N ARG A 60 -15.39 2.91 9.45
CA ARG A 60 -16.09 2.53 8.22
C ARG A 60 -17.47 1.95 8.56
N PRO A 61 -18.55 2.41 7.92
CA PRO A 61 -19.88 1.88 8.18
C PRO A 61 -20.00 0.42 7.73
N GLU A 62 -20.73 -0.39 8.50
CA GLU A 62 -20.85 -1.86 8.34
C GLU A 62 -21.20 -2.31 6.91
N LYS A 63 -21.93 -1.50 6.13
CA LYS A 63 -22.30 -1.80 4.74
C LYS A 63 -21.12 -1.85 3.75
N LEU A 64 -19.93 -1.38 4.12
CA LEU A 64 -18.71 -1.48 3.30
C LEU A 64 -17.86 -2.71 3.63
N ALA A 65 -18.14 -3.42 4.74
CA ALA A 65 -17.36 -4.58 5.17
C ALA A 65 -17.76 -5.88 4.45
N GLU A 66 -18.88 -5.89 3.73
CA GLU A 66 -19.41 -7.09 3.03
C GLU A 66 -18.87 -7.26 1.59
N THR A 67 -18.09 -6.31 1.07
CA THR A 67 -17.64 -6.32 -0.34
C THR A 67 -16.11 -6.20 -0.51
N ALA A 68 -15.32 -6.41 0.54
CA ALA A 68 -13.85 -6.37 0.49
C ALA A 68 -13.24 -7.76 0.69
#